data_AF-A0A1X7TJT3-F1
#
_entry.id   AF-A0A1X7TJT3-F1
#
_cell.length_a   1.000
_cell.length_b   1.000
_cell.length_c   1.000
_cell.angle_alpha   90.00
_cell.angle_beta   90.00
_cell.angle_gamma   90.00
#
_symmetry.space_group_name_H-M   'P 1'
#
loop_
_entity.id
_entity.type
_entity.pdbx_description
1 polymer ?
#
loop_
_entity_poly.entity_id
_entity_poly.type
_entity_poly.pdbx_seq_one_letter_code
_entity_poly.pdbx_strand_id
1 'polypeptide(L)'
;MYHIGLIADIEKAFLMINITEADQDALRFLWYKDVAVNEPEIKVYRFTHVVFGMGLSPYYLNTTLTKHLKLFECGYPSTVQSKELFRQGVYNLRKYVSNC
;
A
#
# COMPACT_ATOMS: atom_id res chain seq x y z
N MET A 1 -16.08 -3.50 -32.47
CA MET A 1 -15.07 -3.83 -31.44
C MET A 1 -15.51 -3.20 -30.13
N TYR A 2 -15.53 -3.95 -29.03
CA TYR A 2 -15.95 -3.44 -27.71
C TYR A 2 -14.72 -3.34 -26.81
N HIS A 3 -14.57 -2.21 -26.12
CA HIS A 3 -13.56 -2.07 -25.07
C HIS A 3 -14.14 -2.63 -23.77
N ILE A 4 -13.52 -3.67 -23.23
CA ILE A 4 -13.89 -4.28 -21.95
C ILE A 4 -12.88 -3.79 -20.92
N GLY A 5 -13.36 -3.06 -19.90
CA GLY A 5 -12.56 -2.68 -18.74
C GLY A 5 -12.76 -3.67 -17.59
N LEU A 6 -11.67 -4.08 -16.95
CA LEU A 6 -11.70 -4.90 -15.74
C LEU A 6 -11.25 -4.05 -14.55
N ILE A 7 -12.05 -4.03 -13.49
CA ILE A 7 -11.73 -3.36 -12.22
C ILE A 7 -11.82 -4.42 -11.13
N ALA A 8 -10.79 -4.50 -10.30
CA ALA A 8 -10.75 -5.38 -9.15
C ALA A 8 -10.11 -4.64 -7.97
N ASP A 9 -10.60 -4.91 -6.77
CA ASP A 9 -9.98 -4.47 -5.53
C ASP A 9 -9.07 -5.57 -5.00
N ILE A 10 -7.90 -5.18 -4.48
CA ILE A 10 -6.95 -6.11 -3.87
C ILE A 10 -7.10 -5.97 -2.36
N GLU A 11 -7.86 -6.89 -1.76
CA GLU A 11 -8.10 -6.89 -0.33
C GLU A 11 -6.75 -6.89 0.42
N LYS A 12 -6.59 -5.96 1.37
CA LYS A 12 -5.42 -5.87 2.27
C LYS A 12 -4.07 -5.73 1.55
N ALA A 13 -4.03 -5.13 0.36
CA ALA A 13 -2.81 -5.02 -0.44
C ALA A 13 -1.58 -4.46 0.31
N PHE A 14 -1.77 -3.47 1.20
CA PHE A 14 -0.67 -2.92 2.00
C PHE A 14 -0.17 -3.86 3.10
N LEU A 15 -1.06 -4.66 3.69
CA LEU A 15 -0.70 -5.67 4.70
C LEU A 15 0.07 -6.85 4.09
N MET A 16 0.12 -6.97 2.76
CA MET A 16 0.95 -7.96 2.09
C MET A 16 2.40 -7.50 1.88
N ILE A 17 2.72 -6.25 2.24
CA ILE A 17 4.04 -5.64 2.05
C ILE A 17 4.73 -5.48 3.40
N ASN A 18 5.73 -6.31 3.64
CA ASN A 18 6.52 -6.28 4.88
C ASN A 18 7.49 -5.11 4.89
N ILE A 19 7.73 -4.60 6.10
CA ILE A 19 8.70 -3.55 6.38
C ILE A 19 9.90 -4.18 7.06
N THR A 20 11.09 -3.79 6.61
CA THR A 20 12.35 -4.29 7.17
C THR A 20 12.45 -3.88 8.63
N GLU A 21 13.02 -4.73 9.50
CA GLU A 21 13.15 -4.43 10.93
C GLU A 21 13.87 -3.10 11.20
N ALA A 22 14.80 -2.71 10.32
CA ALA A 22 15.51 -1.44 10.40
C ALA A 22 14.59 -0.22 10.23
N ASP A 23 13.53 -0.35 9.42
CA ASP A 23 12.60 0.76 9.12
C ASP A 23 11.36 0.77 10.02
N GLN A 24 11.06 -0.33 10.73
CA GLN A 24 9.89 -0.45 11.59
C GLN A 24 9.88 0.59 12.73
N ASP A 25 11.06 1.08 13.11
CA ASP A 25 11.19 2.06 14.19
C ASP A 25 10.59 3.43 13.85
N ALA A 26 10.57 3.79 12.56
CA ALA A 26 9.95 5.02 12.06
C ALA A 26 8.41 4.95 12.08
N LEU A 27 7.84 3.76 12.30
CA LEU A 27 6.40 3.49 12.27
C LEU A 27 5.87 3.06 13.64
N ARG A 28 6.43 3.66 14.70
CA ARG A 28 5.93 3.49 16.06
C ARG A 28 4.62 4.23 16.25
N PHE A 29 3.72 3.61 17.02
CA PHE A 29 2.54 4.29 17.55
C PHE A 29 2.36 3.97 19.03
N LEU A 30 1.77 4.91 19.75
CA LEU A 30 1.48 4.80 21.16
C LEU A 30 0.06 4.30 21.36
N TRP A 31 -0.15 3.45 22.36
CA TRP A 31 -1.46 2.96 22.74
C TRP A 31 -1.61 2.95 24.25
N TYR A 32 -2.73 3.45 24.75
CA TYR A 32 -3.05 3.40 26.18
C TYR A 32 -3.65 2.04 26.52
N LYS A 33 -3.13 1.39 27.57
CA LYS A 33 -3.64 0.08 28.00
C LYS A 33 -5.06 0.15 28.57
N ASP A 34 -5.33 1.18 29.36
CA ASP A 34 -6.66 1.47 29.93
C ASP A 34 -6.80 2.99 30.03
N VAL A 35 -7.75 3.58 29.32
CA VAL A 35 -7.96 5.03 29.30
C VAL A 35 -8.81 5.55 30.47
N ALA A 36 -9.36 4.66 31.31
CA ALA A 36 -10.23 5.03 32.42
C ALA A 36 -9.45 5.39 33.72
N VAL A 37 -8.15 5.09 33.77
CA VAL A 37 -7.27 5.43 34.90
C VAL A 37 -6.60 6.79 34.68
N ASN A 38 -6.38 7.53 35.76
CA ASN A 38 -5.78 8.88 35.72
C ASN A 38 -4.39 8.91 35.07
N GLU A 39 -3.62 7.84 35.20
CA GLU A 39 -2.26 7.71 34.64
C GLU A 39 -2.14 6.37 33.89
N PRO A 40 -2.59 6.32 32.63
CA PRO A 40 -2.63 5.09 31.87
C PRO A 40 -1.24 4.65 31.40
N GLU A 41 -0.92 3.36 31.56
CA GLU A 41 0.29 2.75 31.01
C GLU A 41 0.31 2.90 29.47
N ILE A 42 1.35 3.53 28.94
CA ILE A 42 1.55 3.70 27.49
C ILE A 42 2.36 2.53 26.95
N LYS A 43 1.81 1.83 25.96
CA LYS A 43 2.50 0.82 25.17
C LYS A 43 2.94 1.39 23.84
N VAL A 44 4.15 1.05 23.42
CA VAL A 44 4.68 1.39 22.09
C VAL A 44 4.57 0.17 21.19
N TYR A 45 3.86 0.32 20.08
CA TYR A 45 3.76 -0.68 19.03
C TYR A 45 4.52 -0.22 17.79
N ARG A 46 4.89 -1.17 16.92
CA ARG A 46 5.54 -0.92 15.62
C ARG A 46 4.75 -1.62 14.54
N PHE A 47 4.51 -0.93 13.42
CA PHE A 47 3.97 -1.61 12.24
C PHE A 47 5.04 -2.43 11.56
N THR A 48 4.70 -3.68 11.24
CA THR A 48 5.55 -4.62 10.51
C THR A 48 5.24 -4.65 9.00
N HIS A 49 4.15 -4.00 8.60
CA HIS A 49 3.67 -3.94 7.23
C HIS A 49 3.29 -2.51 6.85
N VAL A 50 3.21 -2.23 5.56
CA VAL A 50 2.76 -0.93 5.06
C VAL A 50 1.34 -0.65 5.54
N VAL A 51 1.13 0.56 6.08
CA VAL A 51 -0.17 0.97 6.64
C VAL A 51 -0.91 1.93 5.72
N PHE A 52 -2.23 1.99 5.88
CA PHE A 52 -3.05 3.02 5.25
C PHE A 52 -2.72 4.40 5.87
N GLY A 53 -2.77 5.45 5.04
CA GLY A 53 -2.51 6.82 5.48
C GLY A 53 -1.04 7.24 5.50
N MET A 54 -0.10 6.32 5.32
CA MET A 54 1.31 6.67 5.11
C MET A 54 1.50 7.17 3.67
N GLY A 55 2.10 8.36 3.51
CA GLY A 55 2.25 9.01 2.20
C GLY A 55 3.05 8.20 1.16
N LEU A 56 3.89 7.28 1.63
CA LEU A 56 4.66 6.36 0.80
C LEU A 56 3.92 5.06 0.45
N SER A 57 2.78 4.76 1.09
CA SER A 57 2.06 3.50 0.87
C SER A 57 1.67 3.27 -0.59
N PRO A 58 1.12 4.25 -1.33
CA PRO A 58 0.82 4.08 -2.75
C PRO A 58 2.07 3.77 -3.59
N TYR A 59 3.24 4.31 -3.19
CA TYR A 59 4.50 4.04 -3.88
C TYR A 59 4.97 2.60 -3.64
N TYR A 60 4.94 2.13 -2.39
CA TYR A 60 5.31 0.74 -2.07
C TYR A 60 4.38 -0.28 -2.75
N LEU A 61 3.07 0.00 -2.80
CA LEU A 61 2.13 -0.86 -3.51
C LEU A 61 2.39 -0.87 -5.02
N ASN A 62 2.60 0.28 -5.65
CA ASN A 62 2.83 0.36 -7.08
C ASN A 62 4.15 -0.33 -7.51
N THR A 63 5.22 -0.16 -6.73
CA THR A 63 6.50 -0.83 -7.00
C THR A 63 6.39 -2.35 -6.82
N THR A 64 5.69 -2.80 -5.78
CA THR A 64 5.43 -4.22 -5.52
C THR A 64 4.60 -4.84 -6.64
N LEU A 65 3.51 -4.19 -7.06
CA LEU A 65 2.67 -4.63 -8.17
C LEU A 65 3.48 -4.68 -9.48
N THR A 66 4.29 -3.66 -9.73
CA THR A 66 5.16 -3.61 -10.91
C THR A 66 6.13 -4.78 -10.96
N LYS A 67 6.74 -5.12 -9.82
CA LYS A 67 7.66 -6.26 -9.69
C LYS A 67 6.93 -7.59 -9.93
N HIS A 68 5.78 -7.80 -9.30
CA HIS A 68 4.99 -9.02 -9.48
C HIS A 68 4.54 -9.21 -10.93
N LEU A 69 4.04 -8.16 -11.58
CA LEU A 69 3.61 -8.24 -12.99
C LEU A 69 4.75 -8.60 -13.95
N LYS A 70 5.99 -8.18 -13.66
CA LYS A 70 7.16 -8.56 -14.48
C LYS A 70 7.46 -10.06 -14.41
N LEU A 71 7.16 -10.72 -13.28
CA LEU A 71 7.38 -12.16 -13.14
C LEU A 71 6.49 -12.99 -14.07
N PHE A 72 5.31 -12.46 -14.44
CA PHE A 72 4.35 -13.12 -15.31
C PHE A 72 4.44 -12.69 -16.78
N GLU A 73 5.37 -11.79 -17.12
CA GLU A 73 5.53 -11.22 -18.46
C GLU A 73 5.84 -12.31 -19.52
N CYS A 74 6.58 -13.35 -19.15
CA CYS A 74 6.91 -14.47 -20.05
C CYS A 74 5.71 -15.41 -20.30
N GLY A 75 4.83 -15.61 -19.31
CA GLY A 75 3.67 -16.49 -19.42
C GLY A 75 2.42 -15.82 -19.97
N TYR A 76 2.29 -14.51 -19.77
CA TYR A 76 1.10 -13.72 -20.13
C TYR A 76 1.49 -12.32 -20.63
N PRO A 77 1.98 -12.20 -21.88
CA PRO A 77 2.48 -10.93 -22.41
C PRO A 77 1.39 -9.86 -22.61
N SER A 78 0.12 -10.24 -22.79
CA SER A 78 -1.00 -9.31 -22.93
C SER A 78 -1.30 -8.53 -21.65
N THR A 79 -0.99 -9.09 -20.47
CA THR A 79 -1.23 -8.46 -19.15
C THR A 79 -0.31 -7.27 -18.89
N VAL A 80 0.82 -7.19 -19.59
CA VAL A 80 1.79 -6.08 -19.46
C VAL A 80 1.30 -4.82 -20.15
N GLN A 81 0.50 -4.91 -21.22
CA GLN A 81 -0.09 -3.72 -21.86
C GLN A 81 -1.13 -3.03 -20.96
N SER A 82 -1.90 -3.80 -20.19
CA SER A 82 -2.86 -3.27 -19.21
C SER A 82 -2.18 -2.47 -18.09
N LYS A 83 -0.88 -2.68 -17.87
CA LYS A 83 -0.09 -2.01 -16.83
C LYS A 83 0.05 -0.51 -17.06
N GLU A 84 0.10 -0.05 -18.31
CA GLU A 84 0.21 1.38 -18.62
C GLU A 84 -1.11 2.12 -18.33
N LEU A 85 -2.25 1.46 -18.49
CA LEU A 85 -3.57 2.00 -18.11
C LEU A 85 -3.70 2.15 -16.59
N PHE A 86 -3.26 1.15 -15.81
CA PHE A 86 -3.22 1.25 -14.35
C PHE A 86 -2.26 2.34 -13.87
N ARG A 87 -1.11 2.50 -14.51
CA ARG A 87 -0.13 3.54 -14.18
C ARG A 87 -0.77 4.94 -14.29
N GLN A 88 -1.52 5.21 -15.34
CA GLN A 88 -2.23 6.48 -15.50
C GLN A 88 -3.30 6.72 -14.41
N GLY A 89 -4.00 5.68 -13.96
CA GLY A 89 -4.96 5.77 -12.85
C GLY A 89 -4.33 6.12 -11.51
N VAL A 90 -3.18 5.50 -11.17
CA VAL A 90 -2.46 5.76 -9.91
C VAL A 90 -1.84 7.16 -9.86
N TYR A 91 -1.29 7.67 -10.98
CA TYR A 91 -0.79 9.05 -11.04
C TYR A 91 -1.91 10.08 -10.85
N ASN A 92 -3.13 9.79 -11.31
CA ASN A 92 -4.28 10.66 -11.11
C ASN A 92 -4.74 10.68 -9.63
N LEU A 93 -4.60 9.58 -8.88
CA LEU A 93 -4.87 9.56 -7.44
C LEU A 93 -3.92 10.45 -6.63
N ARG A 94 -2.68 10.65 -7.09
CA ARG A 94 -1.72 11.59 -6.47
C ARG A 94 -2.22 13.04 -6.49
N LYS A 95 -3.04 13.43 -7.47
CA LYS A 95 -3.69 14.75 -7.50
C LYS A 95 -4.80 14.89 -6.45
N TYR A 96 -5.45 13.80 -6.06
CA TYR A 96 -6.53 13.82 -5.07
C TYR A 96 -6.01 13.87 -3.63
N VAL A 97 -4.86 13.24 -3.35
CA VAL A 97 -4.24 13.26 -2.01
C VAL A 97 -3.48 14.56 -1.72
N SER A 98 -3.10 15.32 -2.75
CA SER A 98 -2.42 16.62 -2.63
C SER A 98 -3.35 17.79 -2.22
N ASN A 99 -4.65 17.53 -2.02
CA ASN A 99 -5.65 18.52 -1.61
C ASN A 99 -6.09 18.35 -0.14
N CYS A 100 -5.30 17.65 0.67
CA CYS A 100 -5.44 17.59 2.13
C CYS A 100 -4.25 18.28 2.81
#